data_AF-A0A219ANU2-F1
#
_entry.id   AF-A0A219ANU2-F1
#
_cell.length_a   1.000
_cell.length_b   1.000
_cell.length_c   1.000
_cell.angle_alpha   90.00
_cell.angle_beta   90.00
_cell.angle_gamma   90.00
#
_symmetry.space_group_name_H-M   'P 1'
#
loop_
_entity.id
_entity.type
_entity.pdbx_description
1 polymer ?
#
loop_
_entity_poly.entity_id
_entity_poly.type
_entity_poly.pdbx_seq_one_letter_code
_entity_poly.pdbx_strand_id
1 'polypeptide(L)'
;MVRDGLVHIGKLEFLSCIGNVRDQAFKESTIRSAFKKTGICPFNPQLVLEILAARQPQSTPSPPSTGLQSSPFGTPVTLRQMNKVADKVTKVIKEDEDLDPDLRYEMSRFIRGSLSLATELIQTKRDLGRTKMAEHLAQQRKALKNTPLQSGGVLTVAQGREMVRQREEEQLAKARKIVEVAELKALNARRRVFEEAAKKARKWRVSERLERAEVVDSEGGGRLLKRF
;
A
#
# COMPACT_ATOMS: atom_id res chain seq x y z
N MET A 1 -42.16 -14.33 -5.48
CA MET A 1 -41.32 -14.75 -6.61
C MET A 1 -40.59 -13.53 -7.16
N VAL A 2 -39.34 -13.31 -6.75
CA VAL A 2 -38.41 -12.35 -7.37
C VAL A 2 -37.20 -13.23 -7.72
N ARG A 3 -37.10 -13.70 -8.96
CA ARG A 3 -36.17 -14.79 -9.26
C ARG A 3 -35.35 -14.73 -10.54
N ASP A 4 -35.54 -13.78 -11.44
CA ASP A 4 -34.59 -13.59 -12.56
C ASP A 4 -34.26 -12.11 -12.72
N GLY A 5 -33.14 -11.68 -12.13
CA GLY A 5 -32.57 -10.38 -12.40
C GLY A 5 -32.06 -10.31 -13.84
N LEU A 6 -32.16 -9.13 -14.48
CA LEU A 6 -31.44 -8.88 -15.72
C LEU A 6 -29.93 -9.09 -15.46
N VAL A 7 -29.37 -10.17 -16.02
CA VAL A 7 -27.95 -10.54 -15.82
C VAL A 7 -27.01 -9.58 -16.57
N HIS A 8 -27.53 -8.88 -17.58
CA HIS A 8 -26.80 -7.89 -18.34
C HIS A 8 -27.72 -6.74 -18.75
N ILE A 9 -27.34 -5.50 -18.42
CA ILE A 9 -27.99 -4.29 -18.91
C ILE A 9 -26.96 -3.42 -19.61
N GLY A 10 -27.12 -3.25 -20.92
CA GLY A 10 -26.23 -2.42 -21.72
C GLY A 10 -26.41 -0.93 -21.43
N LYS A 11 -25.48 -0.09 -21.89
CA LYS A 11 -25.53 1.36 -21.66
C LYS A 11 -26.82 2.00 -22.18
N LEU A 12 -27.26 1.62 -23.38
CA LEU A 12 -28.48 2.17 -24.00
C LEU A 12 -29.76 1.69 -23.29
N GLU A 13 -29.80 0.43 -22.90
CA GLU A 13 -30.92 -0.16 -22.15
C GLU A 13 -31.06 0.47 -20.77
N PHE A 14 -29.94 0.66 -20.06
CA PHE A 14 -29.90 1.37 -18.79
C PHE A 14 -30.44 2.80 -18.92
N LEU A 15 -29.98 3.56 -19.93
CA LEU A 15 -30.46 4.93 -20.15
C LEU A 15 -31.94 4.98 -20.51
N SER A 16 -32.44 3.98 -21.24
CA SER A 16 -33.86 3.87 -21.58
C SER A 16 -34.73 3.57 -20.36
N CYS A 17 -34.28 2.69 -19.45
CA CYS A 17 -35.10 2.24 -18.33
C CYS A 17 -34.92 3.04 -17.03
N ILE A 18 -33.79 3.74 -16.84
CA ILE A 18 -33.45 4.39 -15.56
C ILE A 18 -34.48 5.46 -15.14
N GLY A 19 -35.11 6.14 -16.10
CA GLY A 19 -36.20 7.09 -15.82
C GLY A 19 -37.36 6.41 -15.10
N ASN A 20 -37.93 5.38 -15.73
CA ASN A 20 -39.04 4.61 -15.15
C ASN A 20 -38.68 3.96 -13.81
N VAL A 21 -37.44 3.46 -13.66
CA VAL A 21 -36.98 2.90 -12.39
C VAL A 21 -36.95 3.97 -11.29
N ARG A 22 -36.49 5.19 -11.61
CA ARG A 22 -36.47 6.30 -10.65
C ARG A 22 -37.87 6.70 -10.23
N ASP A 23 -38.81 6.79 -11.17
CA ASP A 23 -40.21 7.13 -10.86
C ASP A 23 -40.87 6.08 -9.94
N GLN A 24 -40.50 4.81 -10.11
CA GLN A 24 -40.99 3.73 -9.25
C GLN A 24 -40.30 3.71 -7.88
N ALA A 25 -39.00 4.03 -7.82
CA ALA A 25 -38.20 3.98 -6.59
C ALA A 25 -38.40 5.21 -5.69
N PHE A 26 -38.40 6.41 -6.27
CA PHE A 26 -38.46 7.69 -5.55
C PHE A 26 -39.88 8.18 -5.28
N LYS A 27 -40.72 7.29 -4.78
CA LYS A 27 -42.05 7.66 -4.28
C LYS A 27 -41.91 8.35 -2.93
N GLU A 28 -42.75 9.35 -2.68
CA GLU A 28 -42.79 10.09 -1.42
C GLU A 28 -42.93 9.16 -0.21
N SER A 29 -43.79 8.14 -0.31
CA SER A 29 -43.97 7.12 0.73
C SER A 29 -42.69 6.32 0.99
N THR A 30 -41.95 5.94 -0.04
CA THR A 30 -40.67 5.23 0.06
C THR A 30 -39.61 6.11 0.72
N ILE A 31 -39.52 7.38 0.32
CA ILE A 31 -38.56 8.35 0.88
C ILE A 31 -38.87 8.60 2.36
N ARG A 32 -40.12 8.91 2.71
CA ARG A 32 -40.55 9.12 4.11
C ARG A 32 -40.32 7.87 4.96
N SER A 33 -40.64 6.69 4.43
CA SER A 33 -40.40 5.42 5.10
C SER A 33 -38.91 5.17 5.35
N ALA A 34 -38.06 5.43 4.35
CA ALA A 34 -36.62 5.28 4.48
C ALA A 34 -36.04 6.25 5.53
N PHE A 35 -36.47 7.52 5.51
CA PHE A 35 -36.02 8.54 6.47
C PHE A 35 -36.46 8.23 7.90
N LYS A 36 -37.67 7.67 8.07
CA LYS A 36 -38.14 7.20 9.37
C LYS A 36 -37.33 6.00 9.87
N LYS A 37 -37.02 5.05 8.98
CA LYS A 37 -36.21 3.86 9.32
C LYS A 37 -34.78 4.20 9.71
N THR A 38 -34.18 5.20 9.08
CA THR A 38 -32.82 5.66 9.42
C THR A 38 -32.80 6.65 10.57
N GLY A 39 -33.97 7.05 11.11
CA GLY A 39 -34.05 8.06 12.15
C GLY A 39 -33.55 9.43 11.71
N ILE A 40 -33.63 9.74 10.40
CA ILE A 40 -33.35 11.09 9.90
C ILE A 40 -34.54 12.01 10.19
N CYS A 41 -35.76 11.51 10.02
CA CYS A 41 -36.99 12.27 10.31
C CYS A 41 -38.11 11.36 10.84
N PRO A 42 -38.58 11.54 12.09
CA PRO A 42 -37.99 12.42 13.11
C PRO A 42 -36.56 12.00 13.48
N PHE A 43 -35.75 12.95 13.95
CA PHE A 43 -34.34 12.69 14.24
C PHE A 43 -34.21 11.73 15.44
N ASN A 44 -33.66 10.55 15.20
CA ASN A 44 -33.35 9.53 16.19
C ASN A 44 -32.11 8.73 15.75
N PRO A 45 -30.90 9.14 16.16
CA PRO A 45 -29.65 8.50 15.74
C PRO A 45 -29.48 7.08 16.31
N GLN A 46 -30.19 6.70 17.37
CA GLN A 46 -30.02 5.39 18.03
C GLN A 46 -30.36 4.22 17.10
N LEU A 47 -31.35 4.39 16.23
CA LEU A 47 -31.74 3.39 15.22
C LEU A 47 -30.55 2.91 14.36
N VAL A 48 -29.65 3.80 13.98
CA VAL A 48 -28.47 3.46 13.18
C VAL A 48 -27.33 2.97 14.07
N LEU A 49 -27.14 3.59 15.24
CA LEU A 49 -26.07 3.21 16.17
C LEU A 49 -26.23 1.78 16.68
N GLU A 50 -27.45 1.34 16.99
CA GLU A 50 -27.74 -0.05 17.39
C GLU A 50 -27.42 -1.06 16.28
N ILE A 51 -27.78 -0.74 15.04
CA ILE A 51 -27.45 -1.58 13.87
C ILE A 51 -25.94 -1.64 13.67
N LEU A 52 -25.23 -0.52 13.83
CA LEU A 52 -23.78 -0.49 13.74
C LEU A 52 -23.13 -1.29 14.86
N ALA A 53 -23.62 -1.17 16.10
CA ALA A 53 -23.11 -1.95 17.23
C ALA A 53 -23.33 -3.45 17.04
N ALA A 54 -24.49 -3.87 16.50
CA ALA A 54 -24.77 -5.27 16.18
C ALA A 54 -23.94 -5.81 14.99
N ARG A 55 -23.56 -4.93 14.06
CA ARG A 55 -22.72 -5.27 12.89
C ARG A 55 -21.23 -5.13 13.15
N GLN A 56 -20.82 -4.45 14.23
CA GLN A 56 -19.44 -4.51 14.68
C GLN A 56 -19.15 -6.00 14.90
N PRO A 57 -18.19 -6.58 14.16
CA PRO A 57 -17.73 -7.91 14.49
C PRO A 57 -17.37 -7.85 15.96
N GLN A 58 -17.90 -8.75 16.81
CA GLN A 58 -17.26 -9.00 18.09
C GLN A 58 -15.79 -9.14 17.76
N SER A 59 -14.96 -8.21 18.24
CA SER A 59 -13.54 -8.14 17.87
C SER A 59 -13.02 -9.55 17.95
N THR A 60 -12.69 -10.15 16.81
CA THR A 60 -12.03 -11.44 16.80
C THR A 60 -10.82 -11.21 17.70
N PRO A 61 -10.75 -11.87 18.87
CA PRO A 61 -9.65 -11.61 19.79
C PRO A 61 -8.40 -11.79 18.95
N SER A 62 -7.59 -10.73 18.90
CA SER A 62 -6.35 -10.78 18.13
C SER A 62 -5.65 -12.04 18.58
N PRO A 63 -5.31 -12.97 17.66
CA PRO A 63 -4.63 -14.18 18.07
C PRO A 63 -3.42 -13.76 18.92
N PRO A 64 -3.12 -14.48 20.02
CA PRO A 64 -1.98 -14.13 20.85
C PRO A 64 -0.79 -13.90 19.94
N SER A 65 -0.03 -12.84 20.21
CA SER A 65 1.15 -12.46 19.44
C SER A 65 2.25 -13.49 19.65
N THR A 66 2.05 -14.69 19.10
CA THR A 66 3.10 -15.66 18.87
C THR A 66 3.65 -15.27 17.51
N GLY A 67 4.71 -14.45 17.53
CA GLY A 67 5.23 -13.75 16.36
C GLY A 67 5.31 -14.65 15.14
N LEU A 68 4.75 -14.20 14.01
CA LEU A 68 4.84 -14.76 12.65
C LEU A 68 5.51 -16.14 12.58
N GLN A 69 4.81 -17.21 12.98
CA GLN A 69 5.18 -18.57 12.61
C GLN A 69 4.34 -18.92 11.37
N SER A 70 4.77 -18.40 10.22
CA SER A 70 4.29 -18.91 8.93
C SER A 70 4.85 -20.32 8.74
N SER A 71 3.98 -21.33 8.66
CA SER A 71 4.31 -22.75 8.38
C SER A 71 5.16 -23.44 9.47
N PRO A 72 4.90 -24.74 9.78
CA PRO A 72 5.82 -25.54 10.63
C PRO A 72 7.23 -25.62 10.05
N PHE A 73 7.37 -25.35 8.76
CA PHE A 73 8.63 -25.27 8.03
C PHE A 73 8.97 -23.80 7.80
N GLY A 74 10.03 -23.32 8.44
CA GLY A 74 10.54 -21.94 8.34
C GLY A 74 11.13 -21.63 6.95
N THR A 75 10.29 -21.64 5.91
CA THR A 75 10.68 -21.39 4.53
C THR A 75 11.17 -19.96 4.38
N PRO A 76 12.38 -19.72 3.83
CA PRO A 76 12.89 -18.37 3.64
C PRO A 76 12.03 -17.60 2.63
N VAL A 77 11.47 -16.47 3.05
CA VAL A 77 10.54 -15.65 2.25
C VAL A 77 11.27 -14.54 1.48
N THR A 78 12.47 -14.18 1.93
CA THR A 78 13.29 -13.12 1.32
C THR A 78 14.64 -13.67 0.85
N LEU A 79 15.22 -13.04 -0.17
CA LEU A 79 16.57 -13.39 -0.65
C LEU A 79 17.61 -13.34 0.48
N ARG A 80 17.46 -12.39 1.42
CA ARG A 80 18.34 -12.28 2.58
C ARG A 80 18.21 -13.50 3.52
N GLN A 81 16.98 -13.91 3.82
CA GLN A 81 16.74 -15.12 4.62
C GLN A 81 17.25 -16.37 3.88
N MET A 82 17.06 -16.44 2.57
CA MET A 82 17.54 -17.53 1.74
C MET A 82 19.07 -17.64 1.76
N ASN A 83 19.80 -16.53 1.61
CA ASN A 83 21.26 -16.50 1.78
C ASN A 83 21.67 -16.96 3.18
N LYS A 84 20.98 -16.49 4.23
CA LYS A 84 21.28 -16.92 5.61
C LYS A 84 21.09 -18.43 5.81
N VAL A 85 20.08 -19.03 5.19
CA VAL A 85 19.86 -20.48 5.23
C VAL A 85 20.94 -21.19 4.40
N ALA A 86 21.22 -20.71 3.19
CA ALA A 86 22.27 -21.26 2.33
C ALA A 86 23.65 -21.25 3.01
N ASP A 87 24.02 -20.17 3.70
CA ASP A 87 25.28 -20.06 4.44
C ASP A 87 25.36 -21.07 5.58
N LYS A 88 24.27 -21.23 6.33
CA LYS A 88 24.18 -22.22 7.42
C LYS A 88 24.32 -23.65 6.89
N VAL A 89 23.57 -23.99 5.85
CA VAL A 89 23.60 -25.34 5.28
C VAL A 89 24.98 -25.61 4.65
N THR A 90 25.56 -24.63 3.95
CA THR A 90 26.90 -24.74 3.37
C THR A 90 27.97 -24.95 4.44
N LYS A 91 27.82 -24.30 5.61
CA LYS A 91 28.72 -24.50 6.75
C LYS A 91 28.63 -25.93 7.31
N VAL A 92 27.42 -26.43 7.53
CA VAL A 92 27.19 -27.80 8.01
C VAL A 92 27.75 -28.83 7.03
N ILE A 93 27.44 -28.68 5.73
CA ILE A 93 27.98 -29.56 4.68
C ILE A 93 29.51 -29.55 4.70
N LYS A 94 30.15 -28.40 4.94
CA LYS A 94 31.61 -28.31 4.99
C LYS A 94 32.22 -29.05 6.17
N GLU A 95 31.59 -28.95 7.34
CA GLU A 95 32.07 -29.49 8.62
C GLU A 95 31.82 -31.01 8.78
N ASP A 96 30.99 -31.61 7.92
CA ASP A 96 30.61 -33.03 8.01
C ASP A 96 31.55 -33.94 7.20
N GLU A 97 32.64 -34.42 7.81
CA GLU A 97 33.66 -35.26 7.16
C GLU A 97 33.14 -36.63 6.68
N ASP A 98 32.05 -37.13 7.26
CA ASP A 98 31.45 -38.43 6.91
C ASP A 98 30.48 -38.34 5.71
N LEU A 99 30.19 -37.12 5.25
CA LEU A 99 29.26 -36.88 4.15
C LEU A 99 29.87 -37.29 2.80
N ASP A 100 29.15 -38.15 2.08
CA ASP A 100 29.51 -38.59 0.73
C ASP A 100 29.92 -37.41 -0.19
N PRO A 101 31.10 -37.47 -0.84
CA PRO A 101 31.60 -36.38 -1.69
C PRO A 101 30.67 -36.01 -2.85
N ASP A 102 29.98 -36.98 -3.45
CA ASP A 102 29.07 -36.74 -4.56
C ASP A 102 27.80 -36.03 -4.07
N LEU A 103 27.22 -36.48 -2.95
CA LEU A 103 26.11 -35.80 -2.30
C LEU A 103 26.47 -34.37 -1.88
N ARG A 104 27.66 -34.16 -1.31
CA ARG A 104 28.19 -32.83 -0.94
C ARG A 104 28.24 -31.89 -2.15
N TYR A 105 28.71 -32.39 -3.29
CA TYR A 105 28.77 -31.63 -4.53
C TYR A 105 27.36 -31.28 -5.03
N GLU A 106 26.44 -32.25 -5.08
CA GLU A 106 25.08 -32.02 -5.55
C GLU A 106 24.30 -31.06 -4.64
N MET A 107 24.45 -31.15 -3.32
CA MET A 107 23.86 -30.18 -2.39
C MET A 107 24.43 -28.78 -2.60
N SER A 108 25.76 -28.65 -2.78
CA SER A 108 26.40 -27.37 -3.05
C SER A 108 25.93 -26.76 -4.38
N ARG A 109 25.77 -27.60 -5.41
CA ARG A 109 25.26 -27.22 -6.73
C ARG A 109 23.79 -26.78 -6.64
N PHE A 110 22.97 -27.51 -5.89
CA PHE A 110 21.56 -27.18 -5.65
C PHE A 110 21.39 -25.84 -4.92
N ILE A 111 22.20 -25.58 -3.88
CA ILE A 111 22.17 -24.31 -3.14
C ILE A 111 22.52 -23.14 -4.06
N ARG A 112 23.59 -23.26 -4.86
CA ARG A 112 23.99 -22.23 -5.83
C ARG A 112 22.92 -21.98 -6.88
N GLY A 113 22.34 -23.04 -7.44
CA GLY A 113 21.24 -22.95 -8.41
C GLY A 113 20.00 -22.26 -7.82
N SER A 114 19.63 -22.63 -6.60
CA SER A 114 18.49 -22.04 -5.88
C SER A 114 18.67 -20.55 -5.64
N LEU A 115 19.88 -20.11 -5.25
CA LEU A 115 20.20 -18.70 -5.10
C LEU A 115 20.14 -17.95 -6.44
N SER A 116 20.68 -18.53 -7.52
CA SER A 116 20.60 -17.95 -8.87
C SER A 116 19.15 -17.71 -9.28
N LEU A 117 18.31 -18.74 -9.20
CA LEU A 117 16.88 -18.66 -9.53
C LEU A 117 16.14 -17.62 -8.68
N ALA A 118 16.45 -17.54 -7.38
CA ALA A 118 15.85 -16.53 -6.51
C ALA A 118 16.27 -15.11 -6.90
N THR A 119 17.53 -14.89 -7.29
CA THR A 119 17.98 -13.58 -7.78
C THR A 119 17.32 -13.19 -9.10
N GLU A 120 17.23 -14.12 -10.05
CA GLU A 120 16.55 -13.93 -11.34
C GLU A 120 15.05 -13.63 -11.13
N LEU A 121 14.38 -14.36 -10.24
CA LEU A 121 12.98 -14.10 -9.91
C LEU A 121 12.74 -12.67 -9.39
N ILE A 122 13.67 -12.14 -8.61
CA ILE A 122 13.55 -10.77 -8.10
C ILE A 122 13.80 -9.76 -9.22
N GLN A 123 14.76 -10.01 -10.10
CA GLN A 123 15.01 -9.15 -11.27
C GLN A 123 13.79 -9.13 -12.21
N THR A 124 13.29 -10.30 -12.60
CA THR A 124 12.11 -10.45 -13.45
C THR A 124 10.86 -9.80 -12.85
N LYS A 125 10.64 -9.91 -11.53
CA LYS A 125 9.55 -9.18 -10.86
C LYS A 125 9.70 -7.66 -10.95
N ARG A 126 10.92 -7.13 -10.82
CA ARG A 126 11.17 -5.69 -11.00
C ARG A 126 10.92 -5.26 -12.44
N ASP A 127 11.39 -6.04 -13.41
CA ASP A 127 11.21 -5.74 -14.83
C ASP A 127 9.74 -5.81 -15.23
N LEU A 128 9.00 -6.82 -14.75
CA LEU A 128 7.55 -6.89 -14.92
C LEU A 128 6.84 -5.68 -14.32
N GLY A 129 7.29 -5.18 -13.16
CA GLY A 129 6.77 -3.94 -12.59
C GLY A 129 6.99 -2.74 -13.50
N ARG A 130 8.19 -2.62 -14.10
CA ARG A 130 8.52 -1.56 -15.05
C ARG A 130 7.72 -1.65 -16.33
N THR A 131 7.57 -2.84 -16.92
CA THR A 131 6.81 -3.04 -18.15
C THR A 131 5.33 -2.76 -17.94
N LYS A 132 4.73 -3.23 -16.84
CA LYS A 132 3.34 -2.91 -16.49
C LYS A 132 3.13 -1.41 -16.28
N MET A 133 4.07 -0.73 -15.63
CA MET A 133 3.99 0.73 -15.47
C MET A 133 4.08 1.45 -16.82
N ALA A 134 5.01 1.03 -17.68
CA ALA A 134 5.15 1.60 -19.02
C ALA A 134 3.91 1.34 -19.88
N GLU A 135 3.32 0.15 -19.80
CA GLU A 135 2.08 -0.21 -20.47
C GLU A 135 0.92 0.66 -19.98
N HIS A 136 0.75 0.79 -18.66
CA HIS A 136 -0.30 1.64 -18.09
C HIS A 136 -0.14 3.11 -18.52
N LEU A 137 1.08 3.64 -18.52
CA LEU A 137 1.37 4.99 -19.03
C LEU A 137 1.06 5.10 -20.54
N ALA A 138 1.38 4.07 -21.33
CA ALA A 138 1.06 4.04 -22.75
C ALA A 138 -0.45 3.97 -23.00
N GLN A 139 -1.19 3.16 -22.23
CA GLN A 139 -2.65 3.08 -22.27
C GLN A 139 -3.29 4.42 -21.90
N GLN A 140 -2.83 5.09 -20.83
CA GLN A 140 -3.29 6.44 -20.50
C GLN A 140 -3.05 7.44 -21.64
N ARG A 141 -1.85 7.43 -22.23
CA ARG A 141 -1.53 8.30 -23.37
C ARG A 141 -2.43 8.00 -24.58
N LYS A 142 -2.71 6.73 -24.87
CA LYS A 142 -3.63 6.33 -25.95
C LYS A 142 -5.07 6.78 -25.66
N ALA A 143 -5.55 6.64 -24.43
CA ALA A 143 -6.88 7.10 -24.03
C ALA A 143 -7.04 8.62 -24.23
N LEU A 144 -6.01 9.39 -23.88
CA LEU A 144 -5.99 10.84 -24.09
C LEU A 144 -5.91 11.22 -25.58
N LYS A 145 -5.14 10.48 -26.39
CA LYS A 145 -4.96 10.76 -27.82
C LYS A 145 -6.15 10.32 -28.68
N ASN A 146 -6.92 9.32 -28.22
CA ASN A 146 -8.06 8.75 -28.93
C ASN A 146 -9.42 9.23 -28.37
N THR A 147 -9.49 10.45 -27.83
CA THR A 147 -10.77 11.15 -27.79
C THR A 147 -10.87 11.91 -29.12
N PRO A 148 -11.34 11.30 -30.23
CA PRO A 148 -11.59 12.08 -31.41
C PRO A 148 -12.58 13.20 -31.01
N LEU A 149 -12.26 14.45 -31.34
CA LEU A 149 -13.35 15.36 -31.71
C LEU A 149 -14.08 14.57 -32.79
N GLN A 150 -15.29 14.08 -32.50
CA GLN A 150 -16.03 13.24 -33.42
C GLN A 150 -15.92 13.85 -34.81
N SER A 151 -15.61 13.05 -35.82
CA SER A 151 -15.48 13.54 -37.20
C SER A 151 -16.73 14.37 -37.55
N GLY A 152 -16.60 15.71 -37.59
CA GLY A 152 -17.70 16.67 -37.75
C GLY A 152 -18.24 17.39 -36.49
N GLY A 153 -17.69 17.14 -35.31
CA GLY A 153 -18.11 17.72 -34.03
C GLY A 153 -17.37 19.02 -33.71
N VAL A 154 -18.11 20.12 -33.66
CA VAL A 154 -17.60 21.43 -33.22
C VAL A 154 -17.29 21.36 -31.72
N LEU A 155 -16.06 21.71 -31.34
CA LEU A 155 -15.67 21.86 -29.93
C LEU A 155 -16.57 22.91 -29.28
N THR A 156 -17.41 22.48 -28.34
CA THR A 156 -18.30 23.43 -27.65
C THR A 156 -17.50 24.32 -26.70
N VAL A 157 -17.93 25.56 -26.50
CA VAL A 157 -17.29 26.50 -25.56
C VAL A 157 -17.17 25.90 -24.15
N ALA A 158 -18.16 25.12 -23.72
CA ALA A 158 -18.14 24.43 -22.43
C ALA A 158 -17.00 23.39 -22.35
N GLN A 159 -16.80 22.59 -23.39
CA GLN A 159 -15.67 21.64 -23.46
C GLN A 159 -14.32 22.37 -23.49
N GLY A 160 -14.22 23.49 -24.22
CA GLY A 160 -13.00 24.32 -24.22
C GLY A 160 -12.66 24.85 -22.82
N ARG A 161 -13.65 25.34 -22.06
CA ARG A 161 -13.45 25.81 -20.67
C ARG A 161 -13.06 24.68 -19.73
N GLU A 162 -13.65 23.49 -19.89
CA GLU A 162 -13.30 22.31 -19.09
C GLU A 162 -11.85 21.87 -19.33
N MET A 163 -11.40 21.85 -20.60
CA MET A 163 -10.00 21.53 -20.94
C MET A 163 -9.00 22.52 -20.32
N VAL A 164 -9.35 23.82 -20.26
CA VAL A 164 -8.51 24.83 -19.61
C VAL A 164 -8.43 24.57 -18.10
N ARG A 165 -9.57 24.30 -17.44
CA ARG A 165 -9.60 24.00 -16.00
C ARG A 165 -8.77 22.77 -15.65
N GLN A 166 -8.92 21.70 -16.43
CA GLN A 166 -8.12 20.48 -16.24
C GLN A 166 -6.62 20.74 -16.41
N ARG A 167 -6.23 21.57 -17.38
CA ARG A 167 -4.82 21.96 -17.58
C ARG A 167 -4.27 22.76 -16.40
N GLU A 168 -5.06 23.68 -15.85
CA GLU A 168 -4.69 24.46 -14.65
C GLU A 168 -4.54 23.54 -13.42
N GLU A 169 -5.51 22.65 -13.19
CA GLU A 169 -5.46 21.65 -12.12
C GLU A 169 -4.24 20.74 -12.23
N GLU A 170 -3.93 20.25 -13.44
CA GLU A 170 -2.73 19.45 -13.69
C GLU A 170 -1.43 20.22 -13.40
N GLN A 171 -1.36 21.51 -13.77
CA GLN A 171 -0.21 22.35 -13.47
C GLN A 171 -0.06 22.57 -11.96
N LEU A 172 -1.15 22.84 -11.25
CA LEU A 172 -1.16 22.96 -9.79
C LEU A 172 -0.74 21.65 -9.12
N ALA A 173 -1.23 20.50 -9.61
CA ALA A 173 -0.84 19.19 -9.08
C ALA A 173 0.66 18.89 -9.30
N LYS A 174 1.21 19.27 -10.46
CA LYS A 174 2.66 19.18 -10.74
C LYS A 174 3.46 20.07 -9.79
N ALA A 175 3.04 21.32 -9.59
CA ALA A 175 3.69 22.25 -8.67
C ALA A 175 3.68 21.73 -7.23
N ARG A 176 2.54 21.20 -6.75
CA ARG A 176 2.43 20.59 -5.41
C ARG A 176 3.41 19.43 -5.22
N LYS A 177 3.52 18.53 -6.21
CA LYS A 177 4.49 17.42 -6.15
C LYS A 177 5.94 17.89 -6.07
N ILE A 178 6.30 18.95 -6.78
CA ILE A 178 7.66 19.52 -6.73
C ILE A 178 7.96 20.05 -5.32
N VAL A 179 7.01 20.77 -4.72
CA VAL A 179 7.14 21.29 -3.34
C VAL A 179 7.29 20.13 -2.34
N GLU A 180 6.43 19.14 -2.41
CA GLU A 180 6.48 17.96 -1.52
C GLU A 180 7.82 17.22 -1.60
N VAL A 181 8.35 17.02 -2.82
CA VAL A 181 9.66 16.40 -3.04
C VAL A 181 10.79 17.26 -2.45
N ALA A 182 10.71 18.60 -2.59
CA ALA A 182 11.69 19.51 -2.02
C ALA A 182 11.66 19.50 -0.48
N GLU A 183 10.46 19.49 0.12
CA GLU A 183 10.27 19.38 1.57
C GLU A 183 10.82 18.06 2.12
N LEU A 184 10.49 16.93 1.49
CA LEU A 184 11.03 15.62 1.85
C LEU A 184 12.56 15.58 1.74
N LYS A 185 13.13 16.21 0.71
CA LYS A 185 14.59 16.32 0.56
C LYS A 185 15.21 17.16 1.68
N ALA A 186 14.59 18.27 2.05
CA ALA A 186 15.04 19.11 3.16
C ALA A 186 14.95 18.38 4.51
N LEU A 187 13.86 17.65 4.76
CA LEU A 187 13.69 16.81 5.95
C LEU A 187 14.76 15.73 6.04
N ASN A 188 15.01 15.01 4.94
CA ASN A 188 16.05 13.98 4.89
C ASN A 188 17.45 14.57 5.08
N ALA A 189 17.74 15.76 4.55
CA ALA A 189 19.00 16.44 4.77
C ALA A 189 19.19 16.81 6.25
N ARG A 190 18.17 17.39 6.90
CA ARG A 190 18.18 17.66 8.35
C ARG A 190 18.41 16.39 9.15
N ARG A 191 17.67 15.31 8.83
CA ARG A 191 17.82 14.01 9.49
C ARG A 191 19.26 13.48 9.41
N ARG A 192 19.92 13.59 8.25
CA ARG A 192 21.33 13.18 8.08
C ARG A 192 22.28 13.98 8.97
N VAL A 193 22.09 15.31 9.04
CA VAL A 193 22.91 16.18 9.90
C VAL A 193 22.75 15.78 11.37
N PHE A 194 21.51 15.56 11.84
CA PHE A 194 21.25 15.07 13.19
C PHE A 194 21.85 13.69 13.46
N GLU A 195 21.80 12.78 12.48
CA GLU A 195 22.36 11.45 12.62
C GLU A 195 23.88 11.47 12.74
N GLU A 196 24.57 12.28 11.92
CA GLU A 196 26.03 12.47 12.00
C GLU A 196 26.44 13.15 13.32
N ALA A 197 25.71 14.19 13.74
CA ALA A 197 25.92 14.81 15.05
C ALA A 197 25.74 13.80 16.19
N ALA A 198 24.71 12.95 16.12
CA ALA A 198 24.46 11.90 17.10
C ALA A 198 25.58 10.84 17.11
N LYS A 199 26.13 10.45 15.95
CA LYS A 199 27.31 9.55 15.86
C LYS A 199 28.52 10.16 16.55
N LYS A 200 28.80 11.44 16.30
CA LYS A 200 29.93 12.15 16.93
C LYS A 200 29.74 12.29 18.44
N ALA A 201 28.54 12.63 18.89
CA ALA A 201 28.20 12.69 20.31
C ALA A 201 28.36 11.33 21.00
N ARG A 202 27.96 10.23 20.36
CA ARG A 202 28.22 8.86 20.89
C ARG A 202 29.72 8.59 21.07
N LYS A 203 30.54 8.91 20.07
CA LYS A 203 32.00 8.77 20.18
C LYS A 203 32.57 9.57 21.36
N TRP A 204 32.12 10.82 21.53
CA TRP A 204 32.58 11.68 22.63
C TRP A 204 32.15 11.19 24.02
N ARG A 205 30.97 10.56 24.15
CA ARG A 205 30.55 9.93 25.41
C ARG A 205 31.37 8.70 25.75
N VAL A 206 31.76 7.90 24.75
CA VAL A 206 32.66 6.75 24.95
C VAL A 206 34.06 7.22 25.35
N SER A 207 34.53 8.34 24.80
CA SER A 207 35.83 8.94 25.15
C SER A 207 35.77 9.90 26.35
N GLU A 208 34.69 9.85 27.16
CA GLU A 208 34.47 10.68 28.38
C GLU A 208 34.58 12.20 28.20
N ARG A 209 34.51 12.69 26.95
CA ARG A 209 34.55 14.12 26.64
C ARG A 209 33.18 14.80 26.78
N LEU A 210 32.12 14.00 26.88
CA LEU A 210 30.73 14.45 26.99
C LEU A 210 30.00 13.58 28.01
N GLU A 211 29.18 14.19 28.85
CA GLU A 211 28.37 13.50 29.86
C GLU A 211 27.34 12.53 29.24
N ARG A 212 26.89 11.55 30.03
CA ARG A 212 25.84 10.60 29.62
C ARG A 212 24.57 11.37 29.27
N ALA A 213 23.94 11.01 28.16
CA ALA A 213 22.70 11.70 27.80
C ALA A 213 21.53 11.23 28.68
N GLU A 214 20.80 12.23 29.17
CA GLU A 214 19.57 12.06 29.91
C GLU A 214 18.39 12.37 28.99
N VAL A 215 17.33 11.58 29.09
CA VAL A 215 16.04 11.86 28.45
C VAL A 215 15.11 12.35 29.54
N VAL A 216 14.72 13.61 29.47
CA VAL A 216 13.70 14.17 30.36
C VAL A 216 12.35 13.96 29.69
N ASP A 217 11.51 13.12 30.29
CA ASP A 217 10.13 12.94 29.86
C ASP A 217 9.30 14.21 30.20
N SER A 218 8.17 14.43 29.52
CA SER A 218 7.34 15.63 29.67
C SER A 218 6.81 15.89 31.08
N GLU A 219 6.85 14.88 31.95
CA GLU A 219 6.43 14.93 33.36
C GLU A 219 7.60 15.27 34.32
N GLY A 220 8.77 15.64 33.81
CA GLY A 220 9.94 16.04 34.61
C GLY A 220 10.78 14.88 35.14
N GLY A 221 10.41 13.62 34.83
CA GLY A 221 11.23 12.45 35.10
C GLY A 221 12.39 12.33 34.12
N GLY A 222 13.63 12.42 34.62
CA GLY A 222 14.84 12.17 33.84
C GLY A 222 15.24 10.70 33.88
N ARG A 223 15.45 10.06 32.72
CA ARG A 223 16.08 8.73 32.62
C ARG A 223 17.40 8.80 31.85
N LEU A 224 18.45 8.21 32.42
CA LEU A 224 19.71 8.02 31.73
C LEU A 224 19.56 6.99 30.61
N LEU A 225 20.09 7.29 29.43
CA LEU A 225 20.17 6.30 28.36
C LEU A 225 21.16 5.19 28.76
N LYS A 226 20.61 3.99 29.05
CA LYS A 226 21.36 2.80 29.50
C LYS A 226 22.44 2.32 28.51
N ARG A 227 22.42 2.76 27.25
CA ARG A 227 23.39 2.37 26.22
C ARG A 227 23.67 3.52 25.25
N PHE A 228 24.94 3.72 24.93
CA PHE A 228 25.41 4.40 23.72
C PHE A 228 26.23 3.43 22.88
#